data_AF-A0A3S1QRQ5-F1
#
_entry.id   AF-A0A3S1QRQ5-F1
#
_cell.length_a   1.000
_cell.length_b   1.000
_cell.length_c   1.000
_cell.angle_alpha   90.00
_cell.angle_beta   90.00
_cell.angle_gamma   90.00
#
_symmetry.space_group_name_H-M   'P 1'
#
loop_
_entity.id
_entity.type
_entity.pdbx_description
1 polymer ?
#
loop_
_entity_poly.entity_id
_entity_poly.type
_entity_poly.pdbx_seq_one_letter_code
_entity_poly.pdbx_strand_id
1 'polypeptide(L)'
;MGRIGEVQAPVATRDALARGRLRASLVPDLLVEARRIVNTVIAGWHGRRKRGIGENFWQFRPYVEGDSSRIDWRRSARDDHTYVRDREWEAAHTVWLCADPSPSLLYKSAGA
;
A
#
# COMPACT_ATOMS: atom_id res chain seq x y z
N MET A 1 -33.02 17.18 -16.03
CA MET A 1 -32.35 17.00 -14.73
C MET A 1 -33.40 16.53 -13.74
N GLY A 2 -33.11 15.53 -12.89
CA GLY A 2 -34.07 15.02 -11.90
C GLY A 2 -34.31 16.03 -10.78
N ARG A 3 -35.53 16.07 -10.25
CA ARG A 3 -35.89 16.94 -9.12
C ARG A 3 -35.21 16.43 -7.84
N ILE A 4 -34.69 17.34 -7.01
CA ILE A 4 -34.13 16.99 -5.71
C ILE A 4 -35.25 16.34 -4.87
N GLY A 5 -35.03 15.10 -4.39
CA GLY A 5 -35.98 14.33 -3.59
C GLY A 5 -36.62 13.12 -4.29
N GLU A 6 -36.41 12.94 -5.59
CA GLU A 6 -36.88 11.74 -6.30
C GLU A 6 -35.86 10.60 -6.20
N VAL A 7 -36.34 9.39 -5.88
CA VAL A 7 -35.54 8.17 -5.91
C VAL A 7 -35.44 7.69 -7.35
N GLN A 8 -34.24 7.72 -7.92
CA GLN A 8 -34.02 7.20 -9.27
C GLN A 8 -34.10 5.68 -9.30
N ALA A 9 -34.80 5.15 -10.29
CA ALA A 9 -34.89 3.71 -10.52
C ALA A 9 -33.49 3.09 -10.62
N PRO A 10 -33.26 1.94 -9.96
CA PRO A 10 -31.96 1.29 -9.94
C PRO A 10 -31.50 0.94 -11.36
N VAL A 11 -30.22 1.19 -11.60
CA VAL A 11 -29.58 0.94 -12.88
C VAL A 11 -29.09 -0.51 -12.93
N ALA A 12 -29.28 -1.19 -14.06
CA ALA A 12 -28.68 -2.50 -14.29
C ALA A 12 -27.15 -2.45 -14.06
N THR A 13 -26.59 -3.41 -13.33
CA THR A 13 -25.20 -3.37 -12.84
C THR A 13 -24.16 -3.15 -13.96
N ARG A 14 -24.41 -3.71 -15.15
CA ARG A 14 -23.55 -3.50 -16.34
C ARG A 14 -23.51 -2.04 -16.81
N ASP A 15 -24.65 -1.34 -16.77
CA ASP A 15 -24.78 0.04 -17.23
C ASP A 15 -24.38 1.06 -16.16
N ALA A 16 -24.49 0.67 -14.88
CA ALA A 16 -24.16 1.51 -13.74
C ALA A 16 -22.69 1.94 -13.78
N LEU A 17 -21.79 1.01 -14.13
CA LEU A 17 -20.36 1.26 -14.21
C LEU A 17 -20.01 2.23 -15.34
N ALA A 18 -20.63 2.05 -16.51
CA ALA A 18 -20.41 2.93 -17.67
C ALA A 18 -20.90 4.37 -17.39
N ARG A 19 -22.09 4.50 -16.80
CA ARG A 19 -22.64 5.81 -16.39
C ARG A 19 -21.83 6.48 -15.29
N GLY A 20 -21.31 5.69 -14.35
CA GLY A 20 -20.40 6.17 -13.30
C GLY A 20 -19.13 6.80 -13.90
N ARG A 21 -18.50 6.11 -14.86
CA ARG A 21 -17.29 6.61 -15.56
C ARG A 21 -17.53 7.92 -16.31
N LEU A 22 -18.65 8.01 -17.02
CA LEU A 22 -19.04 9.20 -17.79
C LEU A 22 -19.32 10.43 -16.90
N ARG A 23 -19.83 10.23 -15.69
CA ARG A 23 -20.00 11.33 -14.73
C ARG A 23 -18.68 11.69 -14.06
N ALA A 24 -17.86 10.70 -13.72
CA ALA A 24 -16.58 10.93 -13.07
C ALA A 24 -15.59 11.68 -13.98
N SER A 25 -15.68 11.50 -15.31
CA SER A 25 -14.87 12.27 -16.26
C SER A 25 -15.15 13.77 -16.25
N LEU A 26 -16.27 14.22 -15.66
CA LEU A 26 -16.60 15.64 -15.49
C LEU A 26 -15.88 16.27 -14.28
N VAL A 27 -15.23 15.47 -13.45
CA VAL A 27 -14.54 15.91 -12.22
C VAL A 27 -13.12 15.30 -12.13
N PRO A 28 -12.22 15.67 -13.06
CA PRO A 28 -10.91 15.05 -13.18
C PRO A 28 -10.05 15.16 -11.92
N ASP A 29 -10.13 16.27 -11.19
CA ASP A 29 -9.37 16.46 -9.94
C ASP A 29 -9.78 15.46 -8.85
N LEU A 30 -11.09 15.15 -8.77
CA LEU A 30 -11.59 14.12 -7.86
C LEU A 30 -11.16 12.72 -8.29
N LEU A 31 -10.97 12.47 -9.59
CA LEU A 31 -10.43 11.20 -10.09
C LEU A 31 -8.95 11.01 -9.72
N VAL A 32 -8.15 12.10 -9.75
CA VAL A 32 -6.75 12.08 -9.33
C VAL A 32 -6.63 11.80 -7.83
N GLU A 33 -7.41 12.48 -7.01
CA GLU A 33 -7.46 12.22 -5.57
C GLU A 33 -8.00 10.82 -5.24
N ALA A 34 -9.05 10.37 -5.93
CA ALA A 34 -9.55 9.00 -5.78
C ALA A 34 -8.49 7.97 -6.16
N ARG A 35 -7.67 8.23 -7.19
CA ARG A 35 -6.55 7.34 -7.56
C ARG A 35 -5.47 7.33 -6.47
N ARG A 36 -5.11 8.50 -5.92
CA ARG A 36 -4.15 8.60 -4.82
C ARG A 36 -4.63 7.84 -3.59
N ILE A 37 -5.89 8.04 -3.21
CA ILE A 37 -6.56 7.36 -2.10
C ILE A 37 -6.62 5.85 -2.36
N VAL A 38 -7.06 5.37 -3.52
CA VAL A 38 -7.11 3.93 -3.83
C VAL A 38 -5.72 3.30 -3.75
N ASN A 39 -4.70 3.99 -4.26
CA ASN A 39 -3.31 3.51 -4.20
C ASN A 39 -2.74 3.48 -2.77
N THR A 40 -3.31 4.23 -1.83
CA THR A 40 -2.96 4.19 -0.39
C THR A 40 -3.88 3.26 0.41
N VAL A 41 -5.13 3.07 -0.02
CA VAL A 41 -6.17 2.26 0.63
C VAL A 41 -6.02 0.77 0.35
N ILE A 42 -5.23 0.35 -0.65
CA ILE A 42 -4.84 -1.06 -0.80
C ILE A 42 -4.15 -1.58 0.49
N ALA A 43 -3.56 -0.68 1.28
CA ALA A 43 -3.32 -0.91 2.70
C ALA A 43 -4.55 -0.39 3.48
N GLY A 44 -5.55 -1.24 3.74
CA GLY A 44 -6.75 -0.82 4.46
C GLY A 44 -6.42 -0.03 5.75
N TRP A 45 -7.25 0.96 6.07
CA TRP A 45 -7.08 1.89 7.23
C TRP A 45 -6.85 1.19 8.57
N HIS A 46 -7.27 -0.08 8.68
CA HIS A 46 -6.82 -0.99 9.72
C HIS A 46 -6.11 -2.17 9.04
N GLY A 47 -4.79 -2.02 8.87
CA GLY A 47 -3.93 -3.13 8.50
C GLY A 47 -4.12 -4.22 9.53
N ARG A 48 -4.56 -5.42 9.09
CA ARG A 48 -4.47 -6.61 9.94
C ARG A 48 -3.00 -6.76 10.31
N ARG A 49 -2.63 -6.30 11.51
CA ARG A 49 -1.28 -6.45 12.03
C ARG A 49 -1.01 -7.95 12.08
N LYS A 50 -0.17 -8.41 11.17
CA LYS A 50 0.14 -9.82 10.95
C LYS A 50 1.65 -9.96 10.80
N ARG A 51 2.16 -11.14 11.10
CA ARG A 51 3.55 -11.50 10.83
C ARG A 51 3.86 -11.33 9.33
N GLY A 52 5.01 -10.75 8.98
CA GLY A 52 5.44 -10.69 7.59
C GLY A 52 6.77 -10.00 7.33
N ILE A 53 6.92 -9.56 6.07
CA ILE A 53 8.05 -8.76 5.61
C ILE A 53 7.87 -7.32 6.09
N GLY A 54 8.92 -6.72 6.62
CA GLY A 54 8.90 -5.39 7.21
C GLY A 54 10.13 -5.20 8.10
N GLU A 55 10.26 -4.05 8.75
CA GLU A 55 11.38 -3.77 9.67
C GLU A 55 10.95 -3.75 11.14
N ASN A 56 9.69 -3.47 11.43
CA ASN A 56 9.20 -3.39 12.80
C ASN A 56 9.05 -4.75 13.47
N PHE A 57 9.25 -4.79 14.79
CA PHE A 57 9.10 -5.99 15.60
C PHE A 57 7.63 -6.39 15.75
N TRP A 58 7.35 -7.69 15.59
CA TRP A 58 6.03 -8.27 15.86
C TRP A 58 6.01 -9.06 17.17
N GLN A 59 6.76 -10.15 17.23
CA GLN A 59 6.84 -11.00 18.42
C GLN A 59 8.12 -11.85 18.42
N PHE A 60 8.43 -12.44 19.58
CA PHE A 60 9.33 -13.60 19.64
C PHE A 60 8.49 -14.87 19.65
N ARG A 61 8.95 -15.90 18.96
CA ARG A 61 8.33 -17.23 19.03
C ARG A 61 9.39 -18.33 19.02
N PRO A 62 9.08 -19.53 19.52
CA PRO A 62 9.96 -20.68 19.38
C PRO A 62 10.28 -20.95 17.91
N TYR A 63 11.53 -21.32 17.67
CA TYR A 63 12.01 -21.82 16.38
C TYR A 63 11.32 -23.14 16.04
N VAL A 64 10.94 -23.28 14.77
CA VAL A 64 10.41 -24.52 14.19
C VAL A 64 11.23 -24.85 12.93
N GLU A 65 11.42 -26.13 12.65
CA GLU A 65 12.16 -26.58 11.47
C GLU A 65 11.54 -26.01 10.18
N GLY A 66 12.38 -25.47 9.30
CA GLY A 66 11.97 -24.74 8.10
C GLY A 66 11.85 -23.22 8.28
N ASP A 67 12.06 -22.69 9.48
CA ASP A 67 12.15 -21.26 9.70
C ASP A 67 13.38 -20.63 9.04
N SER A 68 13.21 -19.41 8.52
CA SER A 68 14.33 -18.62 8.02
C SER A 68 15.25 -18.19 9.16
N SER A 69 16.51 -17.89 8.84
CA SER A 69 17.64 -17.65 9.76
C SER A 69 17.57 -16.36 10.60
N ARG A 70 16.40 -16.00 11.12
CA ARG A 70 16.14 -14.80 11.95
C ARG A 70 16.17 -15.11 13.45
N ILE A 71 17.09 -15.99 13.86
CA ILE A 71 17.27 -16.37 15.27
C ILE A 71 17.78 -15.16 16.05
N ASP A 72 17.12 -14.87 17.18
CA ASP A 72 17.60 -13.88 18.13
C ASP A 72 18.42 -14.58 19.21
N TRP A 73 19.74 -14.58 19.01
CA TRP A 73 20.68 -15.22 19.95
C TRP A 73 20.66 -14.57 21.33
N ARG A 74 20.40 -13.26 21.42
CA ARG A 74 20.37 -12.54 22.70
C ARG A 74 19.15 -12.93 23.53
N ARG A 75 17.99 -13.12 22.91
CA ARG A 75 16.78 -13.63 23.57
C ARG A 75 16.94 -15.10 23.92
N SER A 76 17.51 -15.90 23.01
CA SER A 76 17.70 -17.35 23.19
C SER A 76 18.70 -17.68 24.29
N ALA A 77 19.72 -16.84 24.52
CA ALA A 77 20.69 -17.09 25.60
C ALA A 77 20.14 -16.95 27.03
N ARG A 78 18.87 -16.53 27.20
CA ARG A 78 18.23 -16.33 28.52
C ARG A 78 17.43 -17.55 28.98
N ASP A 79 17.23 -18.55 28.13
CA ASP A 79 16.31 -19.66 28.33
C ASP A 79 16.77 -20.87 27.50
N ASP A 80 16.20 -22.07 27.70
CA ASP A 80 16.59 -23.29 26.98
C ASP A 80 15.94 -23.41 25.59
N HIS A 81 15.24 -22.37 25.15
CA HIS A 81 14.54 -22.32 23.87
C HIS A 81 15.24 -21.39 22.86
N THR A 82 15.32 -21.83 21.61
CA THR A 82 15.75 -20.98 20.50
C THR A 82 14.57 -20.15 20.00
N TYR A 83 14.73 -18.83 19.98
CA TYR A 83 13.69 -17.89 19.56
C TYR A 83 14.00 -17.26 18.21
N VAL A 84 12.96 -17.15 17.38
CA VAL A 84 12.97 -16.36 16.14
C VAL A 84 12.30 -15.02 16.41
N ARG A 85 12.90 -13.95 15.89
CA ARG A 85 12.32 -12.60 15.94
C ARG A 85 11.50 -12.34 14.69
N ASP A 86 10.18 -12.32 14.84
CA ASP A 86 9.26 -12.01 13.76
C ASP A 86 9.06 -10.49 13.62
N ARG A 87 8.71 -10.10 12.40
CA ARG A 87 8.47 -8.72 12.03
C ARG A 87 7.04 -8.49 11.61
N GLU A 88 6.58 -7.26 11.81
CA GLU A 88 5.26 -6.82 11.37
C GLU A 88 5.26 -6.75 9.85
N TRP A 89 4.18 -7.23 9.23
CA TRP A 89 4.00 -7.09 7.80
C TRP A 89 3.80 -5.62 7.45
N GLU A 90 4.69 -5.08 6.65
CA GLU A 90 4.66 -3.74 6.09
C GLU A 90 4.46 -3.83 4.58
N ALA A 91 3.51 -3.06 4.06
CA ALA A 91 3.33 -2.93 2.62
C ALA A 91 4.48 -2.07 2.06
N ALA A 92 5.44 -2.72 1.40
CA ALA A 92 6.47 -1.99 0.67
C ALA A 92 5.87 -1.36 -0.59
N HIS A 93 6.02 -0.04 -0.74
CA HIS A 93 5.77 0.62 -2.02
C HIS A 93 7.04 0.54 -2.86
N THR A 94 7.01 -0.28 -3.91
CA THR A 94 8.10 -0.33 -4.89
C THR A 94 7.93 0.81 -5.89
N VAL A 95 8.94 1.68 -5.99
CA VAL A 95 9.04 2.70 -7.03
C VAL A 95 10.26 2.42 -7.89
N TRP A 96 10.12 2.59 -9.20
CA TRP A 96 11.25 2.56 -10.13
C TRP A 96 11.60 4.00 -10.50
N LEU A 97 12.89 4.32 -10.38
CA LEU A 97 13.44 5.58 -10.87
C LEU A 97 14.22 5.28 -12.13
N CYS A 98 13.86 5.95 -13.22
CA CYS A 98 14.61 5.91 -14.47
C CYS A 98 15.03 7.33 -14.80
N ALA A 99 16.32 7.58 -14.85
CA ALA A 99 16.88 8.84 -15.33
C ALA A 99 17.12 8.73 -16.84
N ASP A 100 16.72 9.76 -17.59
CA ASP A 100 17.09 9.90 -18.99
C ASP A 100 18.53 10.46 -19.07
N PRO A 101 19.50 9.75 -19.67
CA PRO A 101 20.86 10.26 -19.81
C PRO A 101 21.01 11.27 -20.96
N SER A 102 19.93 11.66 -21.64
CA SER A 102 20.01 12.59 -22.77
C SER A 102 20.46 13.99 -22.35
N PRO A 103 21.09 14.76 -23.27
CA PRO A 103 21.49 16.14 -23.03
C PRO A 103 20.36 17.09 -22.58
N SER A 104 19.09 16.71 -22.78
CA SER A 104 17.94 17.53 -22.41
C SER A 104 17.78 17.71 -20.89
N LEU A 105 18.36 16.80 -20.09
CA LEU A 105 18.38 16.89 -18.62
C LEU A 105 19.63 17.59 -18.04
N LEU A 106 20.47 18.20 -18.87
CA LEU A 106 21.71 18.87 -18.42
C LEU A 106 21.51 20.24 -17.76
N TYR A 107 20.27 20.72 -17.63
CA TYR A 107 20.00 21.98 -16.94
C TYR A 107 20.40 21.87 -15.46
N LYS A 108 21.16 22.86 -14.99
CA LYS A 108 21.51 23.05 -13.58
C LYS A 108 21.27 24.52 -13.23
N SER A 109 20.71 24.79 -12.04
CA SER A 109 20.64 26.15 -11.55
C SER A 109 22.06 26.67 -11.25
N ALA A 110 22.30 27.96 -11.49
CA ALA A 110 23.46 28.62 -10.90
C ALA A 110 23.31 28.52 -9.37
N GLY A 111 24.35 28.02 -8.68
CA GLY A 111 24.33 27.87 -7.23
C GLY A 111 24.07 29.21 -6.54
N ALA A 112 23.38 29.17 -5.41
CA ALA A 112 23.21 30.32 -4.51
C ALA A 112 24.55 30.74 -3.89
#